data_AF-A0A562BVV7-F1
#
_entry.id   AF-A0A562BVV7-F1
#
_cell.length_a   1.000
_cell.length_b   1.000
_cell.length_c   1.000
_cell.angle_alpha   90.00
_cell.angle_beta   90.00
_cell.angle_gamma   90.00
#
_symmetry.space_group_name_H-M   'P 1'
#
loop_
_entity.id
_entity.type
_entity.pdbx_description
1 polymer ?
#
loop_
_entity_poly.entity_id
_entity_poly.type
_entity_poly.pdbx_seq_one_letter_code
_entity_poly.pdbx_strand_id
1 'polypeptide(L)' 'MRQKSGTGKAPAEQVIKDIRRATRKQYSAEEKIRIVLEGLRGEESIAALCRREGIAESLY' A
#
# COMPACT_ATOMS: atom_id res chain seq x y z
N MET A 1 8.83 16.22 43.66
CA MET A 1 9.29 16.16 42.25
C MET A 1 8.36 15.24 41.47
N ARG A 2 7.70 15.73 40.42
CA ARG A 2 6.71 14.96 39.65
C ARG A 2 7.43 14.37 38.43
N GLN A 3 7.78 13.09 38.48
CA GLN A 3 8.33 12.37 37.33
C GLN A 3 7.27 12.40 36.21
N LYS A 4 7.58 13.08 35.10
CA LYS A 4 6.82 12.93 33.87
C LYS A 4 7.16 11.54 33.33
N SER A 5 6.22 10.61 33.42
CA SER A 5 6.24 9.38 32.66
C SER A 5 6.28 9.75 31.18
N GLY A 6 7.46 9.68 30.57
CA GLY A 6 7.62 9.85 29.14
C GLY A 6 6.72 8.84 28.45
N THR A 7 5.91 9.30 27.50
CA THR A 7 5.05 8.44 26.69
C THR A 7 5.90 7.31 26.10
N GLY A 8 5.64 6.08 26.53
CA GLY A 8 6.37 4.90 26.06
C GLY A 8 6.31 4.84 24.54
N LYS A 9 7.45 4.56 23.90
CA LYS A 9 7.51 4.39 22.44
C LYS A 9 6.47 3.33 22.04
N ALA A 10 5.73 3.60 20.96
CA ALA A 10 4.77 2.63 20.43
C ALA A 10 5.46 1.29 20.14
N PRO A 11 4.77 0.15 20.31
CA PRO A 11 5.33 -1.16 20.02
C PRO A 11 5.82 -1.22 18.57
N ALA A 12 6.92 -1.94 18.33
CA ALA A 12 7.59 -1.97 17.02
C ALA A 12 6.63 -2.35 15.87
N GLU A 13 5.70 -3.27 16.14
CA GLU A 13 4.65 -3.69 15.19
C GLU A 13 3.75 -2.53 14.75
N GLN A 14 3.34 -1.67 15.69
CA GLN A 14 2.53 -0.50 15.40
C GLN A 14 3.31 0.49 14.54
N VAL A 15 4.58 0.72 14.87
CA VAL A 15 5.46 1.60 14.09
C VAL A 15 5.64 1.09 12.67
N ILE A 16 5.87 -0.21 12.47
CA ILE A 16 6.00 -0.83 11.14
C ILE A 16 4.70 -0.69 10.33
N LYS A 17 3.55 -0.90 10.97
CA LYS A 17 2.23 -0.74 10.34
C LYS A 17 2.00 0.70 9.87
N ASP A 18 2.35 1.67 10.71
CA ASP A 18 2.20 3.08 10.39
C ASP A 18 3.14 3.51 9.28
N ILE A 19 4.40 3.04 9.28
CA ILE A 19 5.35 3.26 8.19
C ILE A 19 4.78 2.71 6.88
N ARG A 20 4.34 1.45 6.83
CA ARG A 20 3.76 0.84 5.62
C ARG A 20 2.53 1.57 5.11
N ARG A 21 1.71 2.13 6.02
CA ARG A 21 0.55 2.93 5.66
C ARG A 21 0.97 4.27 5.05
N ALA A 22 1.94 4.95 5.67
CA ALA A 22 2.44 6.24 5.22
C ALA A 22 3.21 6.14 3.90
N THR A 23 3.95 5.06 3.68
CA THR A 23 4.74 4.81 2.45
C THR A 23 3.96 4.02 1.40
N ARG A 24 2.65 3.82 1.57
CA ARG A 24 1.81 3.14 0.58
C ARG A 24 1.91 3.86 -0.77
N LYS A 25 2.25 3.10 -1.82
CA LYS A 25 2.29 3.60 -3.20
C LYS A 25 0.96 4.28 -3.55
N GLN A 26 1.04 5.54 -3.96
CA GLN A 26 -0.07 6.26 -4.56
C GLN A 26 0.03 6.10 -6.06
N TYR A 27 -1.10 5.85 -6.71
CA TYR A 27 -1.18 5.78 -8.16
C TYR A 27 -1.82 7.07 -8.68
N SER A 28 -1.17 7.70 -9.65
CA SER A 28 -1.77 8.80 -10.40
C SER A 28 -3.01 8.33 -11.17
N ALA A 29 -3.84 9.27 -11.63
CA ALA A 29 -4.98 8.92 -12.48
C ALA A 29 -4.52 8.21 -13.77
N GLU A 30 -3.42 8.68 -14.37
CA GLU A 30 -2.85 8.10 -15.58
C GLU A 30 -2.36 6.66 -15.36
N GLU A 31 -1.68 6.40 -14.23
CA GLU A 31 -1.25 5.05 -13.88
C GLU A 31 -2.44 4.11 -13.69
N LYS A 32 -3.48 4.55 -12.99
CA LYS A 32 -4.71 3.76 -12.80
C LYS A 32 -5.36 3.43 -14.14
N ILE A 33 -5.49 4.41 -15.03
CA ILE A 33 -6.07 4.19 -16.36
C ILE A 33 -5.23 3.19 -17.16
N ARG A 34 -3.90 3.34 -17.19
CA ARG A 34 -3.00 2.39 -17.87
C ARG A 34 -3.20 0.96 -17.37
N ILE A 35 -3.21 0.76 -16.05
CA ILE A 35 -3.35 -0.56 -15.43
C ILE A 35 -4.70 -1.20 -15.78
N VAL A 36 -5.80 -0.44 -15.69
CA VAL A 36 -7.13 -0.95 -16.02
C VAL A 36 -7.22 -1.33 -17.50
N LEU A 37 -6.67 -0.52 -18.41
CA LEU A 37 -6.67 -0.82 -19.84
C LEU A 37 -5.85 -2.08 -20.16
N GLU A 38 -4.74 -2.31 -19.47
CA GLU A 38 -3.94 -3.52 -19.64
C GLU A 38 -4.68 -4.77 -19.19
N GLY A 39 -5.35 -4.74 -18.04
CA GLY A 39 -6.14 -5.89 -17.59
C GLY A 39 -7.40 -6.14 -18.43
N LEU A 40 -8.02 -5.09 -19.00
CA LEU A 40 -9.10 -5.25 -19.98
C LEU A 40 -8.64 -5.91 -21.29
N ARG A 41 -7.37 -5.72 -21.66
CA ARG A 41 -6.78 -6.36 -22.83
C ARG A 41 -6.64 -7.88 -22.64
N GLY A 42 -6.44 -8.33 -21.40
CA GLY A 42 -6.47 -9.74 -21.04
C GLY A 42 -5.25 -10.55 -21.51
N GLU A 43 -4.11 -9.89 -21.76
CA GLU A 43 -2.86 -10.57 -22.13
C GLU A 43 -2.27 -11.39 -20.97
N GLU A 44 -2.51 -10.94 -19.73
CA GLU A 44 -2.16 -11.66 -18.51
C GLU A 44 -3.33 -11.68 -17.53
N SER A 45 -3.34 -12.67 -16.62
CA SER A 45 -4.36 -12.72 -15.56
C SER A 45 -4.30 -11.48 -14.68
N ILE A 46 -5.44 -10.98 -14.21
CA ILE A 46 -5.52 -9.85 -13.27
C ILE A 46 -4.62 -10.04 -12.05
N ALA A 47 -4.52 -11.28 -11.55
CA ALA A 47 -3.64 -11.62 -10.44
C ALA A 47 -2.14 -11.38 -10.75
N ALA A 48 -1.70 -11.70 -11.96
CA ALA A 48 -0.32 -11.46 -12.40
C ALA A 48 -0.03 -9.95 -12.52
N LEU A 49 -0.95 -9.20 -13.15
CA LEU A 49 -0.87 -7.76 -13.29
C LEU A 49 -0.83 -7.06 -11.91
N CYS A 50 -1.70 -7.47 -10.98
CA CYS A 50 -1.76 -6.92 -9.63
C CYS A 50 -0.44 -7.14 -8.86
N ARG A 51 0.15 -8.34 -8.95
CA ARG A 51 1.46 -8.62 -8.32
C ARG A 51 2.57 -7.75 -8.90
N ARG A 52 2.58 -7.56 -10.23
CA ARG A 52 3.57 -6.73 -10.93
C ARG A 52 3.47 -5.25 -10.56
N GLU A 53 2.25 -4.72 -10.48
CA GLU A 53 2.00 -3.31 -10.20
C GLU A 53 2.01 -2.96 -8.70
N GLY A 54 2.02 -3.99 -7.82
CA GLY A 54 2.02 -3.85 -6.36
C GLY A 54 0.62 -3.55 -5.78
N ILE A 55 -0.43 -4.03 -6.45
CA ILE A 55 -1.83 -3.80 -6.10
C ILE A 55 -2.36 -5.04 -5.38
N ALA A 56 -3.10 -4.84 -4.29
CA ALA A 56 -3.86 -5.93 -3.71
C ALA A 56 -5.00 -6.31 -4.66
N GLU A 57 -5.16 -7.58 -5.03
CA GLU A 57 -6.18 -8.03 -5.98
C GLU A 57 -7.61 -7.60 -5.60
N SER A 58 -7.89 -7.41 -4.30
CA SER A 58 -9.17 -6.87 -3.81
C SER A 58 -9.42 -5.38 -4.09
N LEU A 59 -8.41 -4.66 -4.56
CA LEU A 59 -8.44 -3.22 -4.87
C LEU A 59 -8.34 -2.94 -6.38
N TYR A 60 -8.15 -3.97 -7.19
CA TYR A 60 -8.25 -3.89 -8.65
C TYR A 60 -9.72 -3.81 -9.05
#